data_AF-A0A522VMX5-F1
#
_entry.id   AF-A0A522VMX5-F1
#
_cell.length_a   1.000
_cell.length_b   1.000
_cell.length_c   1.000
_cell.angle_alpha   90.00
_cell.angle_beta   90.00
_cell.angle_gamma   90.00
#
_symmetry.space_group_name_H-M   'P 1'
#
loop_
_entity.id
_entity.type
_entity.pdbx_description
1 polymer ?
#
loop_
_entity_poly.entity_id
_entity_poly.type
_entity_poly.pdbx_seq_one_letter_code
_entity_poly.pdbx_strand_id
1 'polypeptide(L)'
;MHNPYIEVDLTPGEKKLVMEFAPWFIMDPVTQMDLKNPRKKWIRFKAGAIYEVIGELSYHCNRCRSVYKQDMLDALASHFESYEKRK
;
A
#
# COMPACT_ATOMS: atom_id res chain seq x y z
N MET A 1 5.11 9.02 23.14
CA MET A 1 5.46 7.80 22.39
C MET A 1 4.91 7.97 20.98
N HIS A 2 5.76 8.21 19.98
CA HIS A 2 5.29 8.28 18.59
C HIS A 2 4.96 6.86 18.12
N ASN A 3 3.72 6.64 17.71
CA ASN A 3 3.33 5.41 17.04
C ASN A 3 4.13 5.34 15.71
N PRO A 4 5.02 4.36 15.51
CA PRO A 4 5.83 4.28 14.30
C PRO A 4 5.03 3.82 13.07
N TYR A 5 3.75 3.49 13.28
CA TYR A 5 2.84 3.00 12.26
C TYR A 5 1.85 4.07 11.80
N ILE A 6 1.58 4.05 10.51
CA ILE A 6 0.49 4.75 9.85
C ILE A 6 -0.58 3.70 9.55
N GLU A 7 -1.82 3.99 9.92
CA GLU A 7 -2.96 3.12 9.62
C GLU A 7 -3.58 3.56 8.30
N VAL A 8 -3.57 2.65 7.33
CA VAL A 8 -4.12 2.87 5.98
C VAL A 8 -5.35 1.99 5.83
N ASP A 9 -6.50 2.57 5.50
CA ASP A 9 -7.69 1.79 5.15
C ASP A 9 -7.47 1.15 3.77
N LEU A 10 -7.53 -0.18 3.68
CA LEU A 10 -7.40 -0.90 2.42
C LEU A 10 -8.59 -1.83 2.20
N THR A 11 -9.21 -1.68 1.03
CA THR A 11 -10.19 -2.62 0.51
C THR A 11 -9.54 -3.97 0.17
N PRO A 12 -10.31 -5.06 0.06
CA PRO A 12 -9.77 -6.35 -0.35
C PRO A 12 -9.06 -6.34 -1.71
N GLY A 13 -9.49 -5.46 -2.64
CA GLY A 13 -8.84 -5.29 -3.95
C GLY A 13 -7.48 -4.62 -3.82
N GLU A 14 -7.41 -3.53 -3.06
CA GLU A 14 -6.15 -2.82 -2.83
C GLU A 14 -5.13 -3.68 -2.08
N LYS A 15 -5.56 -4.45 -1.08
CA LYS A 15 -4.67 -5.42 -0.41
C LYS A 15 -4.03 -6.41 -1.38
N LYS A 16 -4.80 -6.89 -2.36
CA LYS A 16 -4.27 -7.81 -3.38
C LYS A 16 -3.22 -7.12 -4.24
N LEU A 17 -3.48 -5.89 -4.69
CA LEU A 17 -2.52 -5.10 -5.46
C LEU A 17 -1.24 -4.84 -4.67
N VAL A 18 -1.37 -4.43 -3.40
CA VAL A 18 -0.24 -4.21 -2.49
C VAL A 18 0.62 -5.49 -2.36
N MET A 19 -0.02 -6.65 -2.18
CA MET A 19 0.67 -7.94 -2.09
C MET A 19 1.24 -8.44 -3.43
N GLU A 20 0.65 -8.05 -4.55
CA GLU A 20 1.10 -8.42 -5.91
C GLU A 20 2.32 -7.60 -6.33
N PHE A 21 2.29 -6.29 -6.10
CA PHE A 21 3.26 -5.34 -6.66
C PHE A 21 4.31 -4.87 -5.66
N ALA A 22 4.00 -4.79 -4.36
CA ALA A 22 4.95 -4.30 -3.36
C ALA A 22 5.29 -5.31 -2.23
N PRO A 23 5.33 -6.65 -2.45
CA PRO A 23 5.51 -7.60 -1.36
C PRO A 23 6.84 -7.43 -0.61
N TRP A 24 7.90 -7.01 -1.30
CA TRP A 24 9.25 -6.85 -0.76
C TRP A 24 9.39 -5.65 0.19
N PHE A 25 8.53 -4.65 0.06
CA PHE A 25 8.53 -3.46 0.92
C PHE A 25 7.66 -3.64 2.16
N ILE A 26 7.00 -4.80 2.27
CA ILE A 26 6.07 -5.16 3.34
C ILE A 26 6.62 -6.35 4.13
N MET A 27 7.88 -6.22 4.55
CA MET A 27 8.57 -7.24 5.35
C MET A 27 8.28 -7.11 6.85
N ASP A 28 7.59 -6.04 7.25
CA ASP A 28 7.22 -5.84 8.64
C ASP A 28 6.19 -6.90 9.11
N PRO A 29 6.46 -7.65 10.19
CA PRO A 29 5.57 -8.71 10.65
C PRO A 29 4.15 -8.21 10.99
N VAL A 30 4.01 -6.98 11.50
CA VAL A 30 2.71 -6.41 11.87
C VAL A 30 1.90 -6.11 10.62
N THR A 31 2.52 -5.48 9.62
CA THR A 31 1.88 -5.21 8.33
C THR A 31 1.48 -6.51 7.63
N GLN A 32 2.35 -7.53 7.61
CA GLN A 32 2.00 -8.83 7.01
C GLN A 32 0.84 -9.52 7.72
N MET A 33 0.82 -9.48 9.05
CA MET A 33 -0.28 -10.05 9.83
C MET A 33 -1.60 -9.33 9.52
N ASP A 34 -1.57 -8.00 9.39
CA ASP A 34 -2.75 -7.21 9.05
C ASP A 34 -3.23 -7.50 7.62
N LEU A 35 -2.32 -7.58 6.64
CA LEU A 35 -2.66 -7.88 5.24
C LEU A 35 -3.23 -9.29 5.05
N LYS A 36 -2.69 -10.28 5.79
CA LYS A 36 -3.19 -11.67 5.78
C LYS A 36 -4.55 -11.81 6.44
N ASN A 37 -4.98 -10.84 7.26
CA ASN A 37 -6.32 -10.84 7.84
C ASN A 37 -7.34 -10.27 6.84
N PRO A 38 -8.23 -11.09 6.26
CA PRO A 38 -9.17 -10.63 5.24
C PRO A 38 -10.20 -9.63 5.79
N ARG A 39 -10.51 -9.68 7.09
CA ARG A 39 -11.54 -8.83 7.73
C ARG A 39 -11.02 -7.47 8.17
N LYS A 40 -9.70 -7.34 8.37
CA LYS A 40 -9.09 -6.11 8.90
C LYS A 40 -8.97 -5.06 7.81
N LYS A 41 -9.61 -3.91 7.95
CA LYS A 41 -9.56 -2.85 6.92
C LYS A 41 -8.36 -1.91 7.10
N TRP A 42 -8.08 -1.53 8.35
CA TRP A 42 -6.96 -0.67 8.73
C TRP A 42 -5.66 -1.46 8.82
N ILE A 43 -4.75 -1.23 7.89
CA ILE A 43 -3.47 -1.92 7.81
C ILE A 43 -2.37 -1.01 8.32
N ARG A 44 -1.59 -1.50 9.28
CA ARG A 44 -0.49 -0.74 9.85
C ARG A 44 0.74 -0.84 8.96
N PHE A 45 1.19 0.27 8.43
CA PHE A 45 2.45 0.39 7.70
C PHE A 45 3.47 1.19 8.49
N LYS A 46 4.74 0.79 8.46
CA LYS A 46 5.81 1.65 8.96
C LYS A 46 5.88 2.93 8.12
N ALA A 47 6.21 4.04 8.78
CA ALA A 47 6.36 5.34 8.13
C ALA A 47 7.15 5.32 6.81
N GLY A 48 8.31 4.66 6.77
CA GLY A 48 9.13 4.56 5.56
C GLY A 48 8.56 3.61 4.49
N ALA A 49 7.80 2.59 4.90
CA ALA A 49 7.25 1.59 3.99
C ALA A 49 6.19 2.19 3.05
N ILE A 50 5.48 3.24 3.47
CA ILE A 50 4.51 3.93 2.59
C ILE A 50 5.20 4.52 1.35
N TYR A 51 6.34 5.19 1.51
CA TYR A 51 7.06 5.78 0.37
C TYR A 51 7.52 4.71 -0.62
N GLU A 52 8.05 3.61 -0.11
CA GLU A 52 8.50 2.48 -0.92
C GLU A 52 7.33 1.83 -1.68
N VAL A 53 6.19 1.64 -1.01
CA VAL A 53 4.97 1.10 -1.64
C VAL A 53 4.47 2.05 -2.74
N ILE A 54 4.41 3.36 -2.50
CA ILE A 54 4.03 4.35 -3.52
C ILE A 54 4.99 4.25 -4.72
N GLY A 55 6.30 4.28 -4.49
CA GLY A 55 7.31 4.19 -5.53
C GLY A 55 7.16 2.93 -6.40
N GLU A 56 6.93 1.79 -5.78
CA GLU A 56 6.77 0.51 -6.48
C GLU A 56 5.44 0.46 -7.28
N LEU A 57 4.34 0.97 -6.71
CA LEU A 57 3.06 1.08 -7.42
C LEU A 57 3.18 2.01 -8.64
N SER A 58 3.80 3.17 -8.49
CA SER A 58 4.06 4.10 -9.60
C SER A 58 5.00 3.49 -10.64
N TYR A 59 6.02 2.74 -10.22
CA TYR A 59 6.93 2.02 -11.12
C TYR A 59 6.17 1.03 -12.02
N HIS A 60 5.28 0.23 -11.41
CA HIS A 60 4.44 -0.73 -12.13
C HIS A 60 3.36 -0.06 -12.96
N CYS A 61 2.74 1.02 -12.47
CA CYS A 61 1.76 1.80 -13.22
C CYS A 61 2.34 2.27 -14.56
N ASN A 62 3.50 2.93 -14.52
CA ASN A 62 4.18 3.46 -15.71
C ASN A 62 4.64 2.40 -16.72
N ARG A 63 4.70 1.12 -16.33
CA ARG A 63 5.16 0.01 -17.17
C ARG A 63 4.04 -0.96 -17.53
N CYS A 64 2.86 -0.80 -16.96
CA CYS A 64 1.73 -1.62 -17.32
C CYS A 64 1.21 -1.21 -18.70
N ARG A 65 0.79 -2.18 -19.53
CA ARG A 65 0.15 -1.90 -20.83
C ARG A 65 -1.38 -1.86 -20.77
N SER A 66 -1.94 -2.28 -19.63
CA SER A 66 -3.39 -2.32 -19.42
C SER A 66 -3.84 -1.02 -18.77
N VAL A 67 -4.65 -0.23 -19.48
CA VAL A 67 -5.24 1.01 -18.96
C VAL A 67 -5.99 0.74 -17.64
N TYR A 68 -6.79 -0.32 -17.60
CA TYR A 68 -7.50 -0.72 -16.39
C TYR A 68 -6.57 -0.95 -15.19
N LYS A 69 -5.43 -1.65 -15.39
CA LYS A 69 -4.45 -1.85 -14.31
C LYS A 69 -3.71 -0.56 -13.96
N GLN A 70 -3.43 0.31 -14.93
CA GLN A 70 -2.84 1.62 -14.67
C GLN A 70 -3.75 2.44 -13.74
N ASP A 71 -5.04 2.55 -14.07
CA ASP A 71 -6.01 3.29 -13.25
C ASP A 71 -6.08 2.76 -11.82
N MET A 72 -6.06 1.43 -11.64
CA MET A 72 -6.07 0.81 -10.31
C MET A 72 -4.79 1.10 -9.51
N LEU A 73 -3.63 1.04 -10.15
CA LEU A 73 -2.34 1.29 -9.49
C LEU A 73 -2.16 2.77 -9.16
N ASP A 74 -2.58 3.67 -10.07
CA ASP A 74 -2.54 5.10 -9.88
C ASP A 74 -3.47 5.56 -8.76
N ALA A 75 -4.70 5.04 -8.74
CA ALA A 75 -5.66 5.30 -7.66
C ALA A 75 -5.13 4.82 -6.30
N LEU A 76 -4.49 3.65 -6.26
CA LEU A 76 -3.90 3.12 -5.04
C LEU A 76 -2.70 3.95 -4.57
N ALA A 77 -1.79 4.33 -5.47
CA ALA A 77 -0.66 5.21 -5.13
C ALA A 77 -1.16 6.54 -4.56
N SER A 78 -2.13 7.17 -5.22
CA SER A 78 -2.79 8.40 -4.75
C SER A 78 -3.45 8.22 -3.37
N HIS A 79 -4.05 7.06 -3.11
CA HIS A 79 -4.62 6.74 -1.81
C HIS A 79 -3.54 6.71 -0.72
N PHE A 80 -2.41 6.05 -0.95
CA PHE A 80 -1.28 6.03 -0.01
C PHE A 80 -0.68 7.42 0.22
N GLU A 81 -0.53 8.25 -0.82
CA GLU A 81 -0.05 9.64 -0.68
C GLU A 81 -0.95 10.48 0.24
N SER A 82 -2.25 10.21 0.27
CA SER A 82 -3.18 10.93 1.14
C SER A 82 -2.92 10.71 2.64
N TYR A 83 -2.24 9.62 3.03
CA TYR A 83 -1.82 9.35 4.40
C TYR A 83 -0.42 9.90 4.71
N GLU A 84 0.40 10.12 3.68
CA GLU A 84 1.70 10.76 3.80
C GLU A 84 1.55 12.25 4.13
N LYS A 85 0.67 12.95 3.40
CA LYS A 85 0.36 14.38 3.59
C LYS A 85 -0.36 14.71 4.92
N ARG A 86 -0.75 13.71 5.71
CA ARG A 86 -1.43 13.88 7.01
C ARG A 86 -0.48 13.86 8.21
N LYS A 87 0.82 13.69 7.98
CA LYS A 87 1.87 13.85 8.99
C LYS A 87 2.26 15.31 9.16
#